data_AF-A0A836C0Y9-F1
#
_entry.id   AF-A0A836C0Y9-F1
#
_cell.length_a   1.000
_cell.length_b   1.000
_cell.length_c   1.000
_cell.angle_alpha   90.00
_cell.angle_beta   90.00
_cell.angle_gamma   90.00
#
_symmetry.space_group_name_H-M   'P 1'
#
loop_
_entity.id
_entity.type
_entity.pdbx_description
1 polymer ?
#
loop_
_entity_poly.entity_id
_entity_poly.type
_entity_poly.pdbx_seq_one_letter_code
_entity_poly.pdbx_strand_id
1 'polypeptide(L)'
;MRDQCCTEYEACVSCCLAPQHEAAKLAKEVLRSPRHKESGVWGDAFSYCMGVCRTHSRSTAHENSYISPRHHCFSKLGRPMLSDPLPPGALADVEVVTSERNGTCDEACTKLQGKPKKCSIVHLNVLNSCDRLREHHGCEAGCEEASGLGPSYVDPEAPKPARPAMCFVQPQGDPLVQCGSRTPHHMMLCACSAQ
;
A
#
# COMPACT_ATOMS: atom_id res chain seq x y z
N MET A 1 -2.63 -15.82 -1.94
CA MET A 1 -1.59 -16.55 -1.15
C MET A 1 -0.93 -15.50 -0.28
N ARG A 2 -0.84 -15.71 1.04
CA ARG A 2 -0.29 -14.72 1.99
C ARG A 2 1.21 -14.50 1.71
N ASP A 3 1.69 -13.28 1.87
CA ASP A 3 3.11 -12.97 1.78
C ASP A 3 3.88 -13.75 2.85
N GLN A 4 5.07 -14.25 2.49
CA GLN A 4 6.00 -14.84 3.43
C GLN A 4 7.18 -13.91 3.63
N CYS A 5 7.34 -13.43 4.87
CA CYS A 5 8.35 -12.46 5.25
C CYS A 5 9.35 -13.06 6.25
N CYS A 6 10.60 -12.65 6.13
CA CYS A 6 11.70 -13.05 7.02
C CYS A 6 12.45 -11.80 7.51
N THR A 7 13.16 -11.96 8.63
CA THR A 7 14.08 -10.93 9.15
C THR A 7 15.40 -10.90 8.38
N GLU A 8 15.82 -12.05 7.85
CA GLU A 8 17.06 -12.20 7.07
C GLU A 8 16.75 -12.37 5.59
N TYR A 9 17.53 -11.69 4.74
CA TYR A 9 17.38 -11.75 3.28
C TYR A 9 17.59 -13.17 2.74
N GLU A 10 18.64 -13.85 3.20
CA GLU A 10 19.03 -15.19 2.77
C GLU A 10 17.95 -16.21 3.13
N ALA A 11 17.27 -16.03 4.27
CA ALA A 11 16.14 -16.87 4.68
C ALA A 11 14.94 -16.68 3.74
N CYS A 12 14.63 -15.44 3.35
CA CYS A 12 13.59 -15.16 2.36
C CYS A 12 13.89 -15.82 1.01
N VAL A 13 15.11 -15.66 0.49
CA VAL A 13 15.52 -16.23 -0.81
C VAL A 13 15.46 -17.75 -0.77
N SER A 14 15.97 -18.36 0.30
CA SER A 14 15.96 -19.82 0.48
C SER A 14 14.54 -20.37 0.54
N CYS A 15 13.64 -19.70 1.26
CA CYS A 15 12.25 -20.09 1.36
C CYS A 15 11.54 -19.95 0.00
N CYS A 16 11.75 -18.85 -0.72
CA CYS A 16 11.17 -18.60 -2.05
C CYS A 16 11.55 -19.67 -3.08
N LEU A 17 12.77 -20.21 -3.01
CA LEU A 17 13.25 -21.26 -3.92
C LEU A 17 12.62 -22.63 -3.68
N ALA A 18 11.94 -22.83 -2.56
CA ALA A 18 11.40 -24.13 -2.22
C ALA A 18 10.32 -24.57 -3.24
N PRO A 19 10.26 -25.87 -3.64
CA PRO A 19 9.48 -26.33 -4.79
C PRO A 19 7.99 -25.95 -4.74
N GLN A 20 7.41 -25.87 -3.55
CA GLN A 20 6.01 -25.50 -3.34
C GLN A 20 5.65 -24.07 -3.80
N HIS A 21 6.64 -23.21 -4.04
CA HIS A 21 6.44 -21.83 -4.46
C HIS A 21 6.59 -21.63 -5.97
N GLU A 22 6.96 -22.68 -6.72
CA GLU A 22 7.03 -22.67 -8.19
C GLU A 22 7.82 -21.48 -8.78
N ALA A 23 8.89 -21.03 -8.09
CA ALA A 23 9.64 -19.84 -8.47
C ALA A 23 10.15 -19.86 -9.93
N ALA A 24 10.51 -21.02 -10.46
CA ALA A 24 10.93 -21.18 -11.86
C ALA A 24 9.83 -20.85 -12.88
N LYS A 25 8.57 -21.11 -12.53
CA LYS A 25 7.40 -20.75 -13.34
C LYS A 25 7.11 -19.25 -13.20
N LEU A 26 7.06 -18.76 -11.97
CA LEU A 26 6.80 -17.34 -11.67
C LEU A 26 7.85 -16.41 -12.29
N ALA A 27 9.12 -16.83 -12.34
CA ALA A 27 10.19 -16.08 -12.98
C ALA A 27 9.87 -15.70 -14.43
N LYS A 28 9.12 -16.56 -15.15
CA LYS A 28 8.76 -16.36 -16.56
C LYS A 28 7.43 -15.61 -16.75
N GLU A 29 6.61 -15.53 -15.71
CA GLU A 29 5.28 -14.92 -15.76
C GLU A 29 5.26 -13.51 -15.16
N VAL A 30 6.10 -13.26 -14.14
CA VAL A 30 6.13 -12.02 -13.37
C VAL A 30 7.12 -11.02 -13.99
N LEU A 31 6.64 -9.81 -14.27
CA LEU A 31 7.46 -8.70 -14.72
C LEU A 31 8.40 -8.24 -13.59
N ARG A 32 9.64 -7.85 -13.92
CA ARG A 32 10.58 -7.31 -12.94
C ARG A 32 10.06 -6.04 -12.26
N SER A 33 9.27 -5.25 -12.99
CA SER A 33 8.58 -4.09 -12.47
C SER A 33 7.10 -4.11 -12.92
N PRO A 34 6.13 -4.28 -12.00
CA PRO A 34 4.72 -4.49 -12.34
C PRO A 34 4.09 -3.38 -13.22
N ARG A 35 4.59 -2.16 -13.14
CA ARG A 35 4.09 -1.00 -13.91
C ARG A 35 4.84 -0.75 -15.23
N HIS A 36 5.89 -1.52 -15.51
CA HIS A 36 6.82 -1.28 -16.61
C HIS A 36 7.02 -2.57 -17.41
N LYS A 37 6.24 -2.76 -18.49
CA LYS A 37 6.29 -3.96 -19.33
C LYS A 37 7.66 -4.15 -20.00
N GLU A 38 8.36 -3.06 -20.27
CA GLU A 38 9.71 -3.00 -20.82
C GLU A 38 10.76 -3.63 -19.89
N SER A 39 10.46 -3.80 -18.59
CA SER A 39 11.37 -4.42 -17.62
C SER A 39 11.60 -5.93 -17.87
N GLY A 40 10.75 -6.54 -18.70
CA GLY A 40 10.79 -7.96 -19.01
C GLY A 40 10.55 -8.86 -17.81
N VAL A 41 10.81 -10.15 -17.99
CA VAL A 41 10.65 -11.21 -16.98
C VAL A 41 12.02 -11.66 -16.46
N TRP A 42 12.03 -12.44 -15.39
CA TRP A 42 13.25 -12.93 -14.74
C TRP A 42 13.90 -14.07 -15.53
N GLY A 43 15.22 -14.17 -15.47
CA GLY A 43 15.96 -15.20 -16.21
C GLY A 43 15.80 -16.59 -15.61
N ASP A 44 15.80 -16.69 -14.29
CA ASP A 44 15.79 -17.93 -13.53
C ASP A 44 15.12 -17.76 -12.16
N ALA A 45 14.85 -18.87 -11.48
CA ALA A 45 14.18 -18.90 -10.18
C ALA A 45 14.97 -18.16 -9.08
N PHE A 46 16.30 -18.24 -9.11
CA PHE A 46 17.16 -17.60 -8.13
C PHE A 46 17.16 -16.08 -8.32
N SER A 47 17.32 -15.60 -9.56
CA SER A 47 17.19 -14.18 -9.89
C SER A 47 15.82 -13.61 -9.52
N TYR A 48 14.75 -14.37 -9.74
CA TYR A 48 13.40 -14.00 -9.30
C TYR A 48 13.33 -13.83 -7.79
N CYS A 49 13.75 -14.85 -7.02
CA CYS A 49 13.70 -14.82 -5.56
C CYS A 49 14.57 -13.72 -4.94
N MET A 50 15.78 -13.49 -5.47
CA MET A 50 16.61 -12.35 -5.08
C MET A 50 15.91 -11.01 -5.33
N GLY A 51 15.20 -10.90 -6.46
CA GLY A 51 14.49 -9.69 -6.84
C GLY A 51 13.30 -9.38 -5.92
N VAL A 52 12.45 -10.38 -5.66
CA VAL A 52 11.23 -10.18 -4.86
C VAL A 52 11.52 -10.03 -3.36
N CYS A 53 12.53 -10.73 -2.83
CA CYS A 53 12.95 -10.65 -1.42
C CYS A 53 13.74 -9.39 -1.07
N ARG A 54 14.20 -8.64 -2.09
CA ARG A 54 14.89 -7.37 -1.87
C ARG A 54 13.93 -6.32 -1.35
N THR A 55 14.45 -5.52 -0.43
CA THR A 55 13.77 -4.34 0.09
C THR A 55 13.65 -3.29 -1.01
N HIS A 56 12.49 -2.64 -1.10
CA HIS A 56 12.32 -1.52 -2.02
C HIS A 56 12.79 -0.24 -1.32
N SER A 57 13.20 0.78 -2.08
CA SER A 57 13.41 2.13 -1.54
C SER A 57 12.19 2.71 -0.80
N ARG A 58 10.99 2.15 -1.05
CA ARG A 58 9.74 2.50 -0.36
C ARG A 58 9.60 1.80 1.01
N SER A 59 10.54 0.92 1.34
CA SER A 59 10.61 0.17 2.60
C SER A 59 11.68 0.73 3.54
N THR A 60 12.42 1.77 3.13
CA THR A 60 13.46 2.45 3.91
C THR A 60 12.96 3.83 4.37
N ALA A 61 13.19 4.16 5.64
CA ALA A 61 12.87 5.46 6.24
C ALA A 61 14.09 6.40 6.13
N HIS A 62 14.67 6.82 7.26
CA HIS A 62 15.88 7.66 7.32
C HIS A 62 17.14 6.81 7.51
N GLU A 63 18.27 7.18 6.90
CA GLU A 63 19.59 6.54 7.13
C GLU A 63 19.62 5.00 6.93
N ASN A 64 18.94 4.48 5.89
CA ASN A 64 18.84 3.05 5.58
C ASN A 64 18.13 2.19 6.65
N SER A 65 17.45 2.81 7.63
CA SER A 65 16.57 2.07 8.53
C SER A 65 15.32 1.58 7.79
N TYR A 66 14.89 0.35 8.06
CA TYR A 66 13.64 -0.16 7.49
C TYR A 66 12.44 0.45 8.21
N ILE A 67 11.42 0.79 7.43
CA ILE A 67 10.13 1.31 7.91
C ILE A 67 9.43 0.28 8.80
N SER A 68 9.63 -1.00 8.50
CA SER A 68 9.00 -2.12 9.19
C SER A 68 10.02 -3.25 9.40
N PRO A 69 9.95 -4.00 10.52
CA PRO A 69 10.69 -5.25 10.67
C PRO A 69 10.30 -6.29 9.61
N ARG A 70 9.20 -6.08 8.88
CA ARG A 70 8.73 -6.90 7.76
C ARG A 70 9.24 -6.35 6.42
N HIS A 71 10.47 -6.69 6.04
CA HIS A 71 11.16 -6.07 4.90
C HIS A 71 11.74 -7.05 3.87
N HIS A 72 11.98 -8.33 4.22
CA HIS A 72 12.32 -9.36 3.24
C HIS A 72 11.16 -10.32 3.01
N CYS A 73 10.33 -10.06 2.00
CA CYS A 73 9.22 -10.96 1.70
C CYS A 73 9.11 -11.34 0.23
N PHE A 74 8.44 -12.46 -0.02
CA PHE A 74 8.05 -12.87 -1.35
C PHE A 74 6.56 -13.22 -1.38
N SER A 75 5.91 -12.95 -2.51
CA SER A 75 4.51 -13.28 -2.73
C SER A 75 4.22 -13.49 -4.20
N LYS A 76 3.08 -14.14 -4.51
CA LYS A 76 2.58 -14.26 -5.89
C LYS A 76 2.23 -12.91 -6.52
N LEU A 77 2.04 -11.85 -5.74
CA LEU A 77 1.75 -10.50 -6.23
C LEU A 77 3.01 -9.72 -6.61
N GLY A 78 4.20 -10.30 -6.43
CA GLY A 78 5.48 -9.71 -6.87
C GLY A 78 5.96 -8.53 -6.02
N ARG A 79 5.20 -8.12 -5.00
CA ARG A 79 5.61 -7.18 -3.96
C ARG A 79 5.08 -7.66 -2.61
N PRO A 80 5.90 -7.64 -1.54
CA PRO A 80 5.39 -7.75 -0.19
C PRO A 80 4.33 -6.68 0.06
N MET A 81 3.18 -7.03 0.63
CA MET A 81 2.42 -6.04 1.37
C MET A 81 3.29 -5.62 2.56
N LEU A 82 3.49 -4.31 2.75
CA LEU A 82 4.14 -3.80 3.96
C LEU A 82 3.27 -4.11 5.18
N SER A 83 1.95 -4.16 4.97
CA SER A 83 0.96 -4.48 5.98
C SER A 83 0.75 -5.99 6.13
N ASP A 84 0.23 -6.40 7.29
CA ASP A 84 -0.28 -7.76 7.45
C ASP A 84 -1.43 -8.05 6.47
N PRO A 85 -1.56 -9.29 5.97
CA PRO A 85 -2.68 -9.67 5.12
C PRO A 85 -4.00 -9.37 5.83
N LEU A 86 -4.93 -8.70 5.12
CA LEU A 86 -6.26 -8.47 5.66
C LEU A 86 -6.98 -9.79 5.98
N PRO A 87 -7.84 -9.81 7.01
CA PRO A 87 -8.78 -10.91 7.21
C PRO A 87 -9.56 -11.19 5.91
N PRO A 88 -9.86 -12.46 5.59
CA PRO A 88 -10.68 -12.79 4.44
C PRO A 88 -11.99 -12.00 4.47
N GLY A 89 -12.29 -11.31 3.37
CA GLY A 89 -13.52 -10.51 3.24
C GLY A 89 -13.47 -9.10 3.83
N ALA A 90 -12.37 -8.67 4.46
CA ALA A 90 -12.29 -7.34 5.08
C ALA A 90 -12.42 -6.17 4.09
N LEU A 91 -12.22 -6.40 2.79
CA LEU A 91 -12.51 -5.45 1.71
C LEU A 91 -13.29 -6.13 0.57
N ALA A 92 -14.10 -7.16 0.88
CA ALA A 92 -14.95 -7.77 -0.13
C ALA A 92 -15.96 -6.73 -0.66
N ASP A 93 -16.07 -6.64 -1.99
CA ASP A 93 -16.96 -5.68 -2.68
C ASP A 93 -16.68 -4.19 -2.37
N VAL A 94 -15.48 -3.89 -1.86
CA VAL A 94 -14.98 -2.53 -1.62
C VAL A 94 -13.95 -2.16 -2.69
N GLU A 95 -14.18 -1.04 -3.35
CA GLU A 95 -13.19 -0.44 -4.23
C GLU A 95 -12.41 0.64 -3.48
N VAL A 96 -11.09 0.50 -3.46
CA VAL A 96 -10.20 1.47 -2.79
C VAL A 96 -9.74 2.49 -3.83
N VAL A 97 -9.99 3.77 -3.55
CA VAL A 97 -9.69 4.88 -4.47
C VAL A 97 -8.97 5.99 -3.73
N THR A 98 -8.20 6.80 -4.43
CA THR A 98 -7.69 8.05 -3.87
C THR A 98 -8.51 9.23 -4.38
N SER A 99 -8.91 10.14 -3.49
CA SER A 99 -9.58 11.39 -3.88
C SER A 99 -8.63 12.33 -4.63
N GLU A 100 -9.21 13.29 -5.36
CA GLU A 100 -8.43 14.40 -5.91
C GLU A 100 -7.87 15.30 -4.79
N ARG A 101 -6.91 16.16 -5.14
CA ARG A 101 -6.39 17.18 -4.21
C ARG A 101 -7.53 18.02 -3.65
N ASN A 102 -7.57 18.15 -2.32
CA ASN A 102 -8.65 18.83 -1.58
C ASN A 102 -10.03 18.19 -1.75
N GLY A 103 -10.12 16.97 -2.29
CA GLY A 103 -11.37 16.25 -2.52
C GLY A 103 -11.73 15.35 -1.34
N THR A 104 -13.00 14.97 -1.26
CA THR A 104 -13.54 14.10 -0.20
C THR A 104 -13.71 12.66 -0.69
N CYS A 105 -13.96 11.73 0.25
CA CYS A 105 -14.27 10.36 -0.14
C CYS A 105 -15.65 10.21 -0.78
N ASP A 106 -16.62 11.04 -0.39
CA ASP A 106 -17.93 11.04 -1.05
C ASP A 106 -17.83 11.45 -2.53
N GLU A 107 -17.03 12.48 -2.82
CA GLU A 107 -16.74 12.91 -4.20
C GLU A 107 -15.99 11.84 -4.98
N ALA A 108 -15.01 11.18 -4.36
CA ALA A 108 -14.23 10.14 -5.02
C ALA A 108 -15.09 8.91 -5.37
N CYS A 109 -15.93 8.45 -4.43
CA CYS A 109 -16.78 7.29 -4.66
C CYS A 109 -17.89 7.53 -5.69
N THR A 110 -18.43 8.75 -5.75
CA THR A 110 -19.47 9.11 -6.74
C THR A 110 -18.92 9.24 -8.17
N LYS A 111 -17.63 9.54 -8.32
CA LYS A 111 -16.94 9.62 -9.62
C LYS A 111 -16.59 8.25 -10.21
N LEU A 112 -16.69 7.17 -9.46
CA LEU A 112 -16.39 5.82 -9.96
C LEU A 112 -17.35 5.41 -11.07
N GLN A 113 -16.80 4.82 -12.14
CA GLN A 113 -17.59 4.32 -13.25
C GLN A 113 -18.29 3.00 -12.86
N GLY A 114 -19.57 2.86 -13.23
CA GLY A 114 -20.35 1.66 -12.99
C GLY A 114 -21.52 1.90 -12.04
N LYS A 115 -21.75 0.96 -11.11
CA LYS A 115 -22.84 1.05 -10.11
C LYS A 115 -22.56 2.19 -9.13
N PRO A 116 -23.60 2.88 -8.62
CA PRO A 116 -23.42 3.89 -7.59
C PRO A 116 -22.78 3.28 -6.35
N LYS A 117 -21.69 3.90 -5.88
CA LYS A 117 -20.97 3.50 -4.67
C LYS A 117 -21.00 4.63 -3.65
N LYS A 118 -20.92 4.27 -2.39
CA LYS A 118 -20.81 5.21 -1.28
C LYS A 118 -19.56 4.95 -0.47
N CYS A 119 -19.04 6.02 0.12
CA CYS A 119 -17.95 5.90 1.07
C CYS A 119 -18.38 5.08 2.28
N SER A 120 -17.51 4.19 2.73
CA SER A 120 -17.74 3.29 3.87
C SER A 120 -16.73 3.56 4.98
N ILE A 121 -17.17 4.26 6.03
CA ILE A 121 -16.33 4.61 7.19
C ILE A 121 -15.77 3.36 7.88
N VAL A 122 -16.55 2.29 7.96
CA VAL A 122 -16.12 1.02 8.55
C VAL A 122 -14.87 0.47 7.83
N HIS A 123 -14.88 0.54 6.49
CA HIS A 123 -13.76 0.07 5.68
C HIS A 123 -12.62 1.09 5.62
N LEU A 124 -12.87 2.40 5.85
CA LEU A 124 -11.78 3.37 6.05
C LEU A 124 -10.88 2.99 7.23
N ASN A 125 -11.45 2.38 8.29
CA ASN A 125 -10.65 1.89 9.41
C ASN A 125 -9.60 0.85 8.97
N VAL A 126 -9.98 -0.01 8.03
CA VAL A 126 -9.12 -1.06 7.48
C VAL A 126 -7.97 -0.48 6.67
N LEU A 127 -8.20 0.70 6.06
CA LEU A 127 -7.21 1.44 5.30
C LEU A 127 -6.38 2.41 6.16
N ASN A 128 -6.74 2.59 7.43
CA ASN A 128 -6.12 3.53 8.36
C ASN A 128 -4.83 2.98 8.97
N SER A 129 -3.86 2.64 8.12
CA SER A 129 -2.51 2.32 8.55
C SER A 129 -1.48 2.88 7.57
N CYS A 130 -0.31 3.22 8.07
CA CYS A 130 0.75 3.75 7.23
C CYS A 130 1.16 2.75 6.14
N ASP A 131 1.09 1.46 6.43
CA ASP A 131 1.44 0.43 5.44
C ASP A 131 0.39 0.33 4.33
N ARG A 132 -0.90 0.50 4.65
CA ARG A 132 -1.98 0.59 3.65
C ARG A 132 -1.83 1.84 2.80
N LEU A 133 -1.52 2.99 3.40
CA LEU A 133 -1.22 4.19 2.64
C LEU A 133 0.00 3.99 1.73
N ARG A 134 1.04 3.31 2.22
CA ARG A 134 2.25 3.01 1.44
C ARG A 134 2.02 2.06 0.26
N GLU A 135 0.94 1.29 0.26
CA GLU A 135 0.55 0.48 -0.90
C GLU A 135 0.02 1.35 -2.05
N HIS A 136 -0.61 2.48 -1.74
CA HIS A 136 -1.19 3.41 -2.72
C HIS A 136 -0.29 4.62 -3.03
N HIS A 137 0.39 5.15 -2.01
CA HIS A 137 1.25 6.34 -2.04
C HIS A 137 2.66 5.99 -1.56
N GLY A 138 3.69 6.76 -1.95
CA GLY A 138 5.05 6.49 -1.48
C GLY A 138 5.25 6.82 0.00
N CYS A 139 4.52 7.82 0.50
CA CYS A 139 4.73 8.42 1.82
C CYS A 139 6.21 8.82 2.01
N GLU A 140 6.78 9.47 1.00
CA GLU A 140 8.22 9.75 0.85
C GLU A 140 8.76 10.60 2.00
N ALA A 141 7.95 11.52 2.51
CA ALA A 141 8.32 12.36 3.65
C ALA A 141 8.03 11.70 5.01
N GLY A 142 7.51 10.47 5.02
CA GLY A 142 7.15 9.72 6.23
C GLY A 142 5.65 9.52 6.40
N CYS A 143 5.28 8.91 7.52
CA CYS A 143 3.89 8.71 7.92
C CYS A 143 3.74 8.95 9.42
N GLU A 144 2.68 9.65 9.82
CA GLU A 144 2.44 10.09 11.20
C GLU A 144 0.97 9.89 11.61
N GLU A 145 0.74 9.70 12.91
CA GLU A 145 -0.61 9.67 13.47
C GLU A 145 -1.07 11.10 13.82
N ALA A 146 -2.22 11.51 13.28
CA ALA A 146 -2.78 12.83 13.53
C ALA A 146 -4.32 12.80 13.52
N SER A 147 -4.91 13.26 14.62
CA SER A 147 -6.35 13.33 14.80
C SER A 147 -7.00 14.20 13.73
N GLY A 148 -8.08 13.70 13.12
CA GLY A 148 -8.88 14.45 12.14
C GLY A 148 -8.35 14.46 10.70
N LEU A 149 -7.12 13.99 10.45
CA LEU A 149 -6.55 13.94 9.09
C LEU A 149 -6.95 12.66 8.34
N GLY A 150 -7.17 11.55 9.06
CA GLY A 150 -7.57 10.28 8.43
C GLY A 150 -6.53 9.71 7.50
N PRO A 151 -6.81 8.56 6.84
CA PRO A 151 -5.88 7.98 5.88
C PRO A 151 -5.75 8.94 4.69
N SER A 152 -4.68 9.73 4.70
CA SER A 152 -4.48 10.80 3.72
C SER A 152 -3.02 10.92 3.32
N TYR A 153 -2.81 11.44 2.13
CA TYR A 153 -1.50 11.77 1.56
C TYR A 153 -1.48 13.23 1.16
N VAL A 154 -0.42 13.95 1.54
CA VAL A 154 -0.24 15.34 1.17
C VAL A 154 0.32 15.43 -0.24
N ASP A 155 -0.31 16.25 -1.08
CA ASP A 155 0.15 16.59 -2.43
C ASP A 155 1.65 16.94 -2.41
N PRO A 156 2.51 16.28 -3.23
CA PRO A 156 3.93 16.60 -3.34
C PRO A 156 4.21 18.06 -3.70
N GLU A 157 3.28 18.72 -4.40
CA GLU A 157 3.38 20.14 -4.79
C GLU A 157 2.83 21.10 -3.71
N ALA A 158 2.53 20.60 -2.51
CA ALA A 158 2.05 21.42 -1.40
C ALA A 158 3.17 22.30 -0.81
N PRO A 159 2.82 23.45 -0.21
CA PRO A 159 3.79 24.28 0.51
C PRO A 159 4.50 23.51 1.64
N LYS A 160 5.77 23.82 1.92
CA LYS A 160 6.56 23.18 2.98
C LYS A 160 5.84 23.05 4.33
N PRO A 161 5.10 24.07 4.84
CA PRO A 161 4.36 23.96 6.10
C PRO A 161 3.28 22.87 6.11
N ALA A 162 2.76 22.48 4.94
CA ALA A 162 1.79 21.40 4.81
C ALA A 162 2.43 20.00 4.80
N ARG A 163 3.77 19.91 4.86
CA ARG A 163 4.54 18.65 4.87
C ARG A 163 4.27 17.81 3.60
N PRO A 164 4.70 18.28 2.41
CA PRO A 164 4.43 17.60 1.13
C PRO A 164 4.94 16.15 1.12
N ALA A 165 4.23 15.28 0.40
CA ALA A 165 4.53 13.84 0.27
C ALA A 165 4.50 13.05 1.59
N MET A 166 3.86 13.59 2.63
CA MET A 166 3.66 12.91 3.91
C MET A 166 2.32 12.17 3.95
N CYS A 167 2.27 11.06 4.67
CA CYS A 167 1.04 10.34 4.96
C CYS A 167 0.57 10.59 6.39
N PHE A 168 -0.74 10.60 6.61
CA PHE A 168 -1.34 10.67 7.92
C PHE A 168 -2.32 9.53 8.13
N VAL A 169 -2.41 9.04 9.36
CA VAL A 169 -3.44 8.10 9.82
C VAL A 169 -4.07 8.63 11.10
N GLN A 170 -5.26 8.14 11.42
CA GLN A 170 -5.90 8.43 12.70
C GLN A 170 -5.27 7.62 13.83
N PRO A 171 -5.00 8.24 15.01
CA PRO A 171 -4.58 7.52 16.21
C PRO A 171 -5.58 6.45 16.63
N GLN A 172 -5.09 5.39 17.26
CA GLN A 172 -5.96 4.31 17.74
C GLN A 172 -6.87 4.81 18.87
N GLY A 173 -8.18 4.70 18.69
CA GLY A 173 -9.19 5.15 19.66
C GLY A 173 -9.84 6.50 19.32
N ASP A 174 -9.26 7.25 18.38
CA ASP A 174 -9.89 8.47 17.87
C ASP A 174 -11.02 8.14 16.87
N PRO A 175 -12.05 9.00 16.77
CA PRO A 175 -13.10 8.84 15.77
C PRO A 175 -12.54 8.99 14.35
N LEU A 176 -12.75 7.97 13.52
CA LEU A 176 -12.35 8.00 12.11
C LEU A 176 -12.88 9.25 11.40
N VAL A 177 -12.09 9.69 10.43
CA VAL A 177 -12.43 10.83 9.58
C VAL A 177 -13.75 10.55 8.84
N GLN A 178 -14.62 11.57 8.76
CA GLN A 178 -15.88 11.46 8.05
C GLN A 178 -15.63 11.45 6.53
N CYS A 179 -16.50 10.79 5.78
CA CYS A 179 -16.37 10.66 4.32
C CYS A 179 -16.37 12.02 3.59
N GLY A 180 -17.09 13.01 4.14
CA GLY A 180 -17.18 14.36 3.62
C GLY A 180 -16.10 15.31 4.14
N SER A 181 -15.16 14.82 4.97
CA SER A 181 -14.08 15.65 5.50
C SER A 181 -13.16 16.09 4.38
N ARG A 182 -12.78 17.37 4.43
CA ARG A 182 -11.90 18.01 3.46
C ARG A 182 -10.74 18.65 4.20
N THR A 183 -9.53 18.27 3.80
CA THR A 183 -8.30 18.85 4.33
C THR A 183 -7.52 19.52 3.20
N PRO A 184 -7.12 20.79 3.34
CA PRO A 184 -6.31 21.47 2.33
C PRO A 184 -5.00 20.73 2.04
N HIS A 185 -4.66 20.58 0.77
CA HIS A 185 -3.50 19.88 0.23
C HIS A 185 -3.49 18.36 0.38
N HIS A 186 -4.53 17.77 0.99
CA HIS A 186 -4.60 16.33 1.17
C HIS A 186 -5.40 15.66 0.04
N MET A 187 -5.03 14.42 -0.22
CA MET A 187 -5.76 13.43 -0.99
C MET A 187 -6.11 12.30 -0.03
N MET A 188 -7.37 11.87 -0.03
CA MET A 188 -7.89 10.88 0.91
C MET A 188 -7.84 9.50 0.29
N LEU A 189 -7.38 8.49 1.05
CA LEU A 189 -7.51 7.09 0.64
C LEU A 189 -8.87 6.57 1.11
N CYS A 190 -9.73 6.28 0.14
CA CYS A 190 -11.16 6.09 0.33
C CYS A 190 -11.59 4.66 0.06
N ALA A 191 -12.51 4.16 0.87
CA ALA A 191 -13.16 2.86 0.69
C ALA A 191 -14.58 3.05 0.16
N CYS A 192 -14.84 2.63 -1.08
CA CYS A 192 -16.13 2.78 -1.76
C CYS A 192 -16.82 1.43 -1.88
N SER A 193 -17.92 1.22 -1.15
CA SER A 193 -18.71 -0.01 -1.22
C SER A 193 -19.93 0.19 -2.11
N ALA A 194 -20.38 -0.91 -2.74
CA ALA A 194 -21.71 -0.93 -3.34
C ALA A 194 -22.77 -0.66 -2.26
N GLN A 195 -23.84 0.02 -2.65
CA GLN A 195 -24.97 0.30 -1.79
C GLN A 195 -26.00 -0.83 -1.84
#